data_AF-A0A7S3X8G5-F1
#
_entry.id   AF-A0A7S3X8G5-F1
#
_cell.length_a   1.000
_cell.length_b   1.000
_cell.length_c   1.000
_cell.angle_alpha   90.00
_cell.angle_beta   90.00
_cell.angle_gamma   90.00
#
_symmetry.space_group_name_H-M   'P 1'
#
loop_
_entity.id
_entity.type
_entity.pdbx_description
1 polymer ?
#
loop_
_entity_poly.entity_id
_entity_poly.type
_entity_poly.pdbx_seq_one_letter_code
_entity_poly.pdbx_strand_id
1 'polypeptide(L)'
;LAQGASHHAYPKPAHAQDDRLRTMAAVHSAGEETVAVVGGSGEEDLMKAVREYRTDPYFCTADAASSALKWLKAKKTAVTSWPIVLAMLLAGARMSIVGDYGSDANVGLTLRQAGNPIWGTIVLSLMPLPYIALTAVLANYASKRLADRGCPRAVSKAVWVVTGVPFLLVADLYLNIRYMFTNPKSTSTYHYLHLRKITELIEALPQVLLQAYIGLRMWNPWDMFPQVRGASVNPVALLMSLLLSAMSIYDAETFVTKFARRQSGGDWRAFIGKMVHLGEGLAPSGIQEAMDKQRVAVCDFDLSGVRVREIQSLGRTVRASEAIQEV
;
A
#
# COMPACT_ATOMS: atom_id res chain seq x y z
N LEU A 1 -49.03 -16.27 9.76
CA LEU A 1 -48.80 -15.15 10.69
C LEU A 1 -47.67 -14.31 10.14
N ALA A 2 -48.07 -13.23 9.47
CA ALA A 2 -47.19 -12.27 8.82
C ALA A 2 -46.71 -11.22 9.85
N GLN A 3 -45.44 -10.84 9.75
CA GLN A 3 -44.78 -9.63 10.28
C GLN A 3 -43.30 -9.84 9.95
N GLY A 4 -42.56 -8.99 9.24
CA GLY A 4 -42.62 -7.54 9.09
C GLY A 4 -41.15 -7.09 9.13
N ALA A 5 -40.37 -7.44 8.09
CA ALA A 5 -38.95 -7.10 8.02
C ALA A 5 -38.81 -5.72 7.38
N SER A 6 -38.49 -4.74 8.21
CA SER A 6 -38.17 -3.37 7.82
C SER A 6 -36.90 -3.35 6.95
N HIS A 7 -37.04 -2.88 5.72
CA HIS A 7 -35.92 -2.56 4.85
C HIS A 7 -35.22 -1.30 5.38
N HIS A 8 -34.08 -1.46 6.05
CA HIS A 8 -33.13 -0.36 6.24
C HIS A 8 -32.42 -0.10 4.90
N ALA A 9 -32.87 0.95 4.22
CA ALA A 9 -32.21 1.52 3.06
C ALA A 9 -30.84 2.08 3.49
N TYR A 10 -29.77 1.59 2.87
CA TYR A 10 -28.46 2.21 2.95
C TYR A 10 -28.50 3.57 2.22
N PRO A 11 -27.94 4.65 2.80
CA PRO A 11 -27.80 5.91 2.08
C PRO A 11 -26.86 5.71 0.90
N LYS A 12 -27.35 6.01 -0.32
CA LYS A 12 -26.53 6.12 -1.53
C LYS A 12 -25.41 7.14 -1.27
N PRO A 13 -24.14 6.82 -1.59
CA PRO A 13 -23.08 7.82 -1.55
C PRO A 13 -23.39 8.94 -2.56
N ALA A 14 -23.18 10.18 -2.10
CA ALA A 14 -23.54 11.41 -2.77
C ALA A 14 -22.88 11.58 -4.16
N HIS A 15 -23.68 12.11 -5.09
CA HIS A 15 -23.46 12.32 -6.53
C HIS A 15 -22.32 13.29 -6.93
N ALA A 16 -21.40 13.67 -6.05
CA ALA A 16 -20.43 14.72 -6.37
C ALA A 16 -19.38 14.35 -7.44
N GLN A 17 -19.17 13.05 -7.70
CA GLN A 17 -18.23 12.58 -8.74
C GLN A 17 -18.92 12.27 -10.08
N ASP A 18 -20.25 12.11 -10.06
CA ASP A 18 -21.07 11.81 -11.23
C ASP A 18 -21.36 13.07 -12.05
N ASP A 19 -21.45 14.24 -11.43
CA ASP A 19 -21.70 15.50 -12.14
C ASP A 19 -20.51 15.94 -12.99
N ARG A 20 -19.26 15.74 -12.54
CA ARG A 20 -18.08 16.06 -13.35
C ARG A 20 -17.90 15.12 -14.54
N LEU A 21 -18.21 13.83 -14.37
CA LEU A 21 -18.20 12.86 -15.47
C LEU A 21 -19.37 13.06 -16.44
N ARG A 22 -20.54 13.50 -15.96
CA ARG A 22 -21.65 13.93 -16.83
C ARG A 22 -21.33 15.22 -17.59
N THR A 23 -20.59 16.16 -17.00
CA THR A 23 -20.19 17.39 -17.70
C THR A 23 -19.14 17.08 -18.78
N MET A 24 -18.18 16.18 -18.50
CA MET A 24 -17.18 15.77 -19.51
C MET A 24 -17.75 14.83 -20.57
N ALA A 25 -18.68 13.93 -20.22
CA ALA A 25 -19.40 13.11 -21.17
C ALA A 25 -20.36 13.94 -22.04
N ALA A 26 -20.98 15.00 -21.50
CA ALA A 26 -21.78 15.93 -22.31
C ALA A 26 -20.93 16.74 -23.31
N VAL A 27 -19.67 17.04 -22.97
CA VAL A 27 -18.74 17.70 -23.92
C VAL A 27 -18.26 16.73 -25.01
N HIS A 28 -18.17 15.42 -24.72
CA HIS A 28 -17.78 14.42 -25.72
C HIS A 28 -18.95 13.80 -26.50
N SER A 29 -20.16 13.73 -25.94
CA SER A 29 -21.36 13.19 -26.62
C SER A 29 -22.20 14.25 -27.33
N ALA A 30 -21.88 15.55 -27.17
CA ALA A 30 -22.44 16.62 -28.01
C ALA A 30 -21.80 16.66 -29.42
N GLY A 31 -20.92 15.70 -29.74
CA GLY A 31 -20.28 15.59 -31.04
C GLY A 31 -21.12 14.93 -32.13
N GLU A 32 -22.20 14.20 -31.81
CA GLU A 32 -22.85 13.35 -32.82
C GLU A 32 -24.38 13.34 -32.90
N GLU A 33 -25.14 14.02 -32.05
CA GLU A 33 -26.60 14.10 -32.29
C GLU A 33 -27.22 15.45 -31.89
N THR A 34 -27.98 16.01 -32.83
CA THR A 34 -28.78 17.24 -32.83
C THR A 34 -28.06 18.60 -32.73
N VAL A 35 -27.46 19.00 -33.85
CA VAL A 35 -27.26 20.41 -34.22
C VAL A 35 -28.63 21.05 -34.46
N ALA A 36 -29.27 21.52 -33.39
CA ALA A 36 -30.23 22.61 -33.50
C ALA A 36 -29.43 23.91 -33.61
N VAL A 37 -29.42 24.48 -34.81
CA VAL A 37 -28.79 25.77 -35.13
C VAL A 37 -29.48 26.88 -34.32
N VAL A 38 -28.90 27.20 -33.16
CA VAL A 38 -29.12 28.48 -32.47
C VAL A 38 -27.96 29.37 -32.88
N GLY A 39 -28.27 30.43 -33.61
CA GLY A 39 -27.31 31.21 -34.38
C GLY A 39 -26.24 31.97 -33.57
N GLY A 40 -25.04 32.02 -34.15
CA GLY A 40 -24.20 33.22 -34.24
C GLY A 40 -23.37 33.62 -33.04
N SER A 41 -23.94 33.76 -31.84
CA SER A 41 -23.22 34.37 -30.70
C SER A 41 -22.49 33.36 -29.82
N GLY A 42 -23.02 32.14 -29.68
CA GLY A 42 -22.43 31.12 -28.80
C GLY A 42 -21.10 30.55 -29.31
N GLU A 43 -20.90 30.52 -30.64
CA GLU A 43 -19.68 29.99 -31.25
C GLU A 43 -18.52 30.98 -31.13
N GLU A 44 -18.79 32.28 -31.28
CA GLU A 44 -17.78 33.33 -31.06
C GLU A 44 -17.37 33.43 -29.59
N ASP A 45 -18.32 33.33 -28.65
CA ASP A 45 -18.04 33.34 -27.22
C ASP A 45 -17.25 32.10 -26.79
N LEU A 46 -17.57 30.91 -27.33
CA LEU A 46 -16.80 29.69 -27.10
C LEU A 46 -15.38 29.81 -27.68
N MET A 47 -15.24 30.31 -28.91
CA MET A 47 -13.93 30.52 -29.54
C MET A 47 -13.09 31.55 -28.80
N LYS A 48 -13.71 32.59 -28.24
CA LYS A 48 -13.04 33.58 -27.39
C LYS A 48 -12.61 32.96 -26.06
N ALA A 49 -13.46 32.19 -25.40
CA ALA A 49 -13.12 31.47 -24.17
C ALA A 49 -11.98 30.45 -24.37
N VAL A 50 -11.99 29.70 -25.48
CA VAL A 50 -10.91 28.78 -25.86
C VAL A 50 -9.62 29.55 -26.15
N ARG A 51 -9.70 30.73 -26.79
CA ARG A 51 -8.54 31.57 -27.07
C ARG A 51 -7.95 32.13 -25.78
N GLU A 52 -8.78 32.66 -24.88
CA GLU A 52 -8.39 33.14 -23.54
C GLU A 52 -7.75 32.01 -22.72
N TYR A 53 -8.36 30.83 -22.70
CA TYR A 53 -7.83 29.64 -22.04
C TYR A 53 -6.45 29.23 -22.58
N ARG A 54 -6.25 29.29 -23.91
CA ARG A 54 -4.96 28.97 -24.55
C ARG A 54 -3.89 30.05 -24.37
N THR A 55 -4.28 31.28 -24.05
CA THR A 55 -3.34 32.40 -23.85
C THR A 55 -3.02 32.66 -22.38
N ASP A 56 -3.78 32.10 -21.45
CA ASP A 56 -3.53 32.26 -20.02
C ASP A 56 -2.23 31.52 -19.62
N PRO A 57 -1.22 32.24 -19.11
CA PRO A 57 0.05 31.64 -18.67
C PRO A 57 -0.14 30.55 -17.62
N TYR A 58 -1.17 30.65 -16.77
CA TYR A 58 -1.46 29.67 -15.74
C TYR A 58 -1.90 28.33 -16.33
N PHE A 59 -2.80 28.34 -17.32
CA PHE A 59 -3.24 27.10 -17.97
C PHE A 59 -2.12 26.48 -18.81
N CYS A 60 -1.34 27.28 -19.53
CA CYS A 60 -0.18 26.76 -20.27
C CYS A 60 0.87 26.10 -19.35
N THR A 61 1.13 26.69 -18.18
CA THR A 61 2.07 26.12 -17.19
C THR A 61 1.51 24.88 -16.51
N ALA A 62 0.21 24.85 -16.19
CA ALA A 62 -0.46 23.66 -15.67
C ALA A 62 -0.47 22.50 -16.69
N ASP A 63 -0.74 22.79 -17.97
CA ASP A 63 -0.72 21.80 -19.05
C ASP A 63 0.69 21.28 -19.35
N ALA A 64 1.69 22.16 -19.34
CA ALA A 64 3.09 21.77 -19.46
C ALA A 64 3.52 20.89 -18.27
N ALA A 65 3.14 21.24 -17.04
CA ALA A 65 3.42 20.46 -15.85
C ALA A 65 2.71 19.10 -15.90
N SER A 66 1.45 19.04 -16.33
CA SER A 66 0.71 17.79 -16.45
C SER A 66 1.30 16.88 -17.54
N SER A 67 1.74 17.46 -18.66
CA SER A 67 2.43 16.75 -19.74
C SER A 67 3.79 16.22 -19.30
N ALA A 68 4.57 17.02 -18.58
CA ALA A 68 5.83 16.61 -17.99
C ALA A 68 5.64 15.48 -16.98
N LEU A 69 4.61 15.56 -16.12
CA LEU A 69 4.25 14.49 -15.18
C LEU A 69 3.83 13.21 -15.90
N LYS A 70 3.04 13.30 -16.97
CA LYS A 70 2.67 12.14 -17.81
C LYS A 70 3.91 11.52 -18.45
N TRP A 71 4.81 12.32 -19.00
CA TRP A 71 6.07 11.85 -19.58
C TRP A 71 6.97 11.18 -18.53
N LEU A 72 7.12 11.79 -17.35
CA LEU A 72 7.88 11.22 -16.24
C LEU A 72 7.27 9.91 -15.75
N LYS A 73 5.94 9.83 -15.65
CA LYS A 73 5.23 8.57 -15.33
C LYS A 73 5.50 7.52 -16.39
N ALA A 74 5.36 7.85 -17.67
CA ALA A 74 5.63 6.91 -18.76
C ALA A 74 7.08 6.43 -18.77
N LYS A 75 8.05 7.32 -18.56
CA LYS A 75 9.47 6.97 -18.42
C LYS A 75 9.74 6.10 -17.20
N LYS A 76 9.17 6.45 -16.03
CA LYS A 76 9.25 5.63 -14.82
C LYS A 76 8.70 4.24 -15.10
N THR A 77 7.49 4.12 -15.66
CA THR A 77 6.87 2.84 -16.03
C THR A 77 7.75 2.05 -16.98
N ALA A 78 8.30 2.69 -18.02
CA ALA A 78 9.19 2.04 -18.98
C ALA A 78 10.44 1.47 -18.30
N VAL A 79 11.10 2.24 -17.43
CA VAL A 79 12.28 1.79 -16.68
C VAL A 79 11.93 0.68 -15.68
N THR A 80 10.85 0.85 -14.91
CA THR A 80 10.42 -0.15 -13.91
C THR A 80 9.86 -1.43 -14.56
N SER A 81 9.52 -1.39 -15.84
CA SER A 81 9.07 -2.58 -16.59
C SER A 81 10.22 -3.51 -16.99
N TRP A 82 11.47 -3.07 -16.88
CA TRP A 82 12.62 -3.91 -17.20
C TRP A 82 12.76 -5.03 -16.16
N PRO A 83 12.88 -6.32 -16.56
CA PRO A 83 12.93 -7.44 -15.63
C PRO A 83 14.05 -7.30 -14.59
N ILE A 84 15.22 -6.81 -15.02
CA ILE A 84 16.37 -6.59 -14.15
C ILE A 84 16.07 -5.48 -13.13
N VAL A 85 15.52 -4.34 -13.56
CA VAL A 85 15.16 -3.23 -12.67
C VAL A 85 14.11 -3.69 -11.66
N LEU A 86 13.09 -4.44 -12.10
CA LEU A 86 12.08 -4.99 -11.21
C LEU A 86 12.71 -5.96 -10.19
N ALA A 87 13.59 -6.86 -10.63
CA ALA A 87 14.29 -7.78 -9.74
C ALA A 87 15.16 -7.04 -8.72
N MET A 88 15.83 -5.95 -9.12
CA MET A 88 16.59 -5.09 -8.21
C MET A 88 15.70 -4.32 -7.24
N LEU A 89 14.56 -3.80 -7.69
CA LEU A 89 13.60 -3.11 -6.81
C LEU A 89 12.99 -4.07 -5.79
N LEU A 90 12.67 -5.30 -6.22
CA LEU A 90 12.24 -6.36 -5.32
C LEU A 90 13.34 -6.70 -4.33
N ALA A 91 14.57 -6.95 -4.80
CA ALA A 91 15.70 -7.24 -3.93
C ALA A 91 15.97 -6.11 -2.93
N GLY A 92 15.88 -4.86 -3.38
CA GLY A 92 15.99 -3.67 -2.52
C GLY A 92 14.91 -3.65 -1.45
N ALA A 93 13.64 -3.89 -1.81
CA ALA A 93 12.53 -3.94 -0.86
C ALA A 93 12.61 -5.14 0.12
N ARG A 94 13.27 -6.24 -0.27
CA ARG A 94 13.50 -7.41 0.60
C ARG A 94 14.71 -7.20 1.51
N MET A 95 15.79 -6.64 0.98
CA MET A 95 16.96 -6.23 1.76
C MET A 95 16.61 -5.13 2.75
N SER A 96 15.72 -4.20 2.38
CA SER A 96 15.36 -3.08 3.26
C SER A 96 14.75 -3.57 4.55
N ILE A 97 14.00 -4.68 4.57
CA ILE A 97 13.49 -5.28 5.80
C ILE A 97 14.65 -5.66 6.72
N VAL A 98 15.61 -6.44 6.23
CA VAL A 98 16.78 -6.84 7.05
C VAL A 98 17.64 -5.62 7.44
N GLY A 99 17.76 -4.65 6.53
CA GLY A 99 18.48 -3.41 6.74
C GLY A 99 17.84 -2.51 7.81
N ASP A 100 16.51 -2.43 7.86
CA ASP A 100 15.75 -1.66 8.85
C ASP A 100 15.99 -2.24 10.24
N TYR A 101 15.73 -3.55 10.43
CA TYR A 101 16.01 -4.25 11.68
C TYR A 101 17.47 -4.11 12.14
N GLY A 102 18.42 -4.19 11.20
CA GLY A 102 19.85 -4.00 11.51
C GLY A 102 20.19 -2.56 11.91
N SER A 103 19.64 -1.59 11.17
CA SER A 103 19.80 -0.16 11.46
C SER A 103 19.23 0.21 12.83
N ASP A 104 18.07 -0.34 13.17
CA ASP A 104 17.34 -0.01 14.39
C ASP A 104 17.98 -0.63 15.62
N ALA A 105 18.44 -1.89 15.48
CA ALA A 105 19.29 -2.52 16.47
C ALA A 105 20.54 -1.68 16.72
N ASN A 106 21.20 -1.19 15.65
CA ASN A 106 22.40 -0.38 15.77
C ASN A 106 22.13 0.98 16.46
N VAL A 107 21.04 1.67 16.09
CA VAL A 107 20.62 2.92 16.76
C VAL A 107 20.30 2.66 18.24
N GLY A 108 19.52 1.63 18.54
CA GLY A 108 19.15 1.26 19.90
C GLY A 108 20.36 0.92 20.77
N LEU A 109 21.30 0.11 20.26
CA LEU A 109 22.53 -0.25 20.96
C LEU A 109 23.46 0.96 21.15
N THR A 110 23.62 1.79 20.11
CA THR A 110 24.42 3.03 20.20
C THR A 110 23.87 3.97 21.25
N LEU A 111 22.54 4.17 21.30
CA LEU A 111 21.88 4.98 22.32
C LEU A 111 22.15 4.45 23.73
N ARG A 112 22.09 3.13 23.95
CA ARG A 112 22.40 2.52 25.26
C ARG A 112 23.85 2.73 25.65
N GLN A 113 24.78 2.49 24.73
CA GLN A 113 26.22 2.68 24.96
C GLN A 113 26.59 4.14 25.19
N ALA A 114 25.87 5.07 24.56
CA ALA A 114 26.03 6.50 24.71
C ALA A 114 25.47 7.06 26.03
N GLY A 115 24.95 6.22 26.94
CA GLY A 115 24.39 6.68 28.22
C GLY A 115 22.92 7.10 28.16
N ASN A 116 22.21 6.78 27.07
CA ASN A 116 20.78 7.01 26.90
C ASN A 116 19.98 5.68 26.90
N PRO A 117 20.00 4.90 28.01
CA PRO A 117 19.47 3.54 28.03
C PRO A 117 17.95 3.48 27.84
N ILE A 118 17.22 4.51 28.26
CA ILE A 118 15.76 4.57 28.11
C ILE A 118 15.40 4.62 26.62
N TRP A 119 15.98 5.54 25.85
CA TRP A 119 15.70 5.67 24.42
C TRP A 119 16.10 4.42 23.64
N GLY A 120 17.29 3.87 23.93
CA GLY A 120 17.71 2.63 23.28
C GLY A 120 16.82 1.44 23.64
N THR A 121 16.30 1.36 24.87
CA THR A 121 15.34 0.31 25.27
C THR A 121 14.01 0.47 24.53
N ILE A 122 13.51 1.71 24.39
CA ILE A 122 12.28 1.96 23.62
C ILE A 122 12.46 1.50 22.18
N VAL A 123 13.53 1.93 21.48
CA VAL A 123 13.81 1.51 20.09
C VAL A 123 13.84 -0.01 19.97
N LEU A 124 14.60 -0.71 20.82
CA LEU A 124 14.70 -2.17 20.79
C LEU A 124 13.38 -2.88 21.12
N SER A 125 12.52 -2.26 21.94
CA SER A 125 11.21 -2.81 22.29
C SER A 125 10.16 -2.66 21.20
N LEU A 126 10.35 -1.75 20.24
CA LEU A 126 9.47 -1.58 19.08
C LEU A 126 9.70 -2.68 18.03
N MET A 127 10.94 -3.16 17.88
CA MET A 127 11.34 -4.20 16.92
C MET A 127 10.47 -5.47 16.92
N PRO A 128 10.10 -6.08 18.06
CA PRO A 128 9.24 -7.26 18.05
C PRO A 128 7.76 -6.95 17.78
N LEU A 129 7.31 -5.69 17.78
CA LEU A 129 5.88 -5.35 17.71
C LEU A 129 5.18 -5.85 16.45
N PRO A 130 5.75 -5.76 15.24
CA PRO A 130 5.05 -6.26 14.05
C PRO A 130 4.86 -7.77 14.11
N TYR A 131 5.81 -8.51 14.69
CA TYR A 131 5.69 -9.95 14.87
C TYR A 131 4.64 -10.31 15.93
N ILE A 132 4.55 -9.54 17.02
CA ILE A 132 3.51 -9.69 18.04
C ILE A 132 2.13 -9.43 17.41
N ALA A 133 2.01 -8.32 16.65
CA ALA A 133 0.78 -7.96 15.97
C ALA A 133 0.38 -9.01 14.92
N LEU A 134 1.33 -9.45 14.09
CA LEU A 134 1.09 -10.48 13.08
C LEU A 134 0.71 -11.83 13.72
N THR A 135 1.34 -12.20 14.84
CA THR A 135 0.96 -13.37 15.65
C THR A 135 -0.48 -13.26 16.12
N ALA A 136 -0.86 -12.11 16.70
CA ALA A 136 -2.20 -11.88 17.22
C ALA A 136 -3.26 -11.92 16.10
N VAL A 137 -2.98 -11.26 14.98
CA VAL A 137 -3.86 -11.18 13.82
C VAL A 137 -4.06 -12.56 13.18
N LEU A 138 -2.98 -13.34 13.02
CA LEU A 138 -3.04 -14.68 12.43
C LEU A 138 -3.53 -15.77 13.40
N ALA A 139 -3.70 -15.48 14.69
CA ALA A 139 -3.98 -16.50 15.71
C ALA A 139 -5.21 -17.36 15.38
N ASN A 140 -6.29 -16.75 14.89
CA ASN A 140 -7.51 -17.50 14.53
C ASN A 140 -7.31 -18.37 13.29
N TYR A 141 -6.57 -17.88 12.30
CA TYR A 141 -6.28 -18.61 11.07
C TYR A 141 -5.31 -19.76 11.33
N ALA A 142 -4.19 -19.49 12.01
CA ALA A 142 -3.17 -20.47 12.33
C ALA A 142 -3.72 -21.57 13.25
N SER A 143 -4.45 -21.20 14.31
CA SER A 143 -5.06 -22.19 15.22
C SER A 143 -6.07 -23.10 14.51
N LYS A 144 -6.85 -22.56 13.57
CA LYS A 144 -7.75 -23.36 12.73
C LYS A 144 -6.97 -24.33 11.84
N ARG A 145 -5.94 -23.86 11.14
CA ARG A 145 -5.10 -24.71 10.27
C ARG A 145 -4.35 -25.80 11.04
N LEU A 146 -3.91 -25.52 12.26
CA LEU A 146 -3.33 -26.54 13.16
C LEU A 146 -4.39 -27.54 13.65
N ALA A 147 -5.61 -27.07 13.89
CA ALA A 147 -6.71 -27.94 14.29
C ALA A 147 -7.17 -28.88 13.18
N ASP A 148 -7.16 -28.41 11.93
CA ASP A 148 -7.43 -29.24 10.75
C ASP A 148 -6.40 -30.37 10.57
N ARG A 149 -5.25 -30.30 11.26
CA ARG A 149 -4.21 -31.35 11.30
C ARG A 149 -4.34 -32.29 12.52
N GLY A 150 -5.43 -32.20 13.27
CA GLY A 150 -5.73 -33.09 14.40
C GLY A 150 -5.38 -32.55 15.79
N CYS A 151 -4.93 -31.30 15.91
CA CYS A 151 -4.64 -30.69 17.22
C CYS A 151 -5.88 -30.00 17.83
N PRO A 152 -6.25 -30.22 19.10
CA PRO A 152 -7.36 -29.49 19.72
C PRO A 152 -7.15 -27.97 19.61
N ARG A 153 -8.21 -27.23 19.23
CA ARG A 153 -8.11 -25.79 18.94
C ARG A 153 -7.55 -24.96 20.10
N ALA A 154 -7.85 -25.35 21.34
CA ALA A 154 -7.32 -24.70 22.55
C ALA A 154 -5.79 -24.86 22.66
N VAL A 155 -5.28 -26.07 22.44
CA VAL A 155 -3.84 -26.38 22.44
C VAL A 155 -3.16 -25.65 21.28
N SER A 156 -3.72 -25.68 20.08
CA SER A 156 -3.21 -24.95 18.92
C SER A 156 -3.08 -23.45 19.17
N LYS A 157 -4.05 -22.84 19.86
CA LYS A 157 -4.00 -21.42 20.22
C LYS A 157 -2.90 -21.14 21.25
N ALA A 158 -2.76 -21.97 22.28
CA ALA A 158 -1.72 -21.82 23.30
C ALA A 158 -0.32 -21.97 22.68
N VAL A 159 -0.10 -23.00 21.87
CA VAL A 159 1.14 -23.20 21.12
C VAL A 159 1.45 -21.99 20.24
N TRP A 160 0.47 -21.51 19.48
CA TRP A 160 0.66 -20.36 18.59
C TRP A 160 1.06 -19.07 19.33
N VAL A 161 0.52 -18.81 20.53
CA VAL A 161 0.90 -17.62 21.32
C VAL A 161 2.39 -17.67 21.71
N VAL A 162 2.91 -18.84 22.06
CA VAL A 162 4.30 -19.02 22.50
C VAL A 162 5.25 -19.07 21.31
N THR A 163 4.89 -19.81 20.25
CA THR A 163 5.79 -20.08 19.12
C THR A 163 5.59 -19.15 17.93
N GLY A 164 4.53 -18.32 17.92
CA GLY A 164 4.15 -17.51 16.76
C GLY A 164 5.21 -16.52 16.35
N VAL A 165 5.72 -15.71 17.29
CA VAL A 165 6.77 -14.72 17.04
C VAL A 165 8.05 -15.36 16.46
N PRO A 166 8.69 -16.37 17.10
CA PRO A 166 9.91 -16.96 16.56
C PRO A 166 9.64 -17.68 15.22
N PHE A 167 8.47 -18.32 15.05
CA PHE A 167 8.11 -18.96 13.79
C PHE A 167 7.98 -17.94 12.65
N LEU A 168 7.30 -16.82 12.88
CA LEU A 168 7.12 -15.77 11.88
C LEU A 168 8.43 -15.08 11.51
N LEU A 169 9.33 -14.88 12.48
CA LEU A 169 10.67 -14.34 12.21
C LEU A 169 11.46 -15.26 11.26
N VAL A 170 11.49 -16.57 11.55
CA VAL A 170 12.17 -17.56 10.69
C VAL A 170 11.50 -17.66 9.32
N ALA A 171 10.17 -17.65 9.29
CA ALA A 171 9.40 -17.66 8.04
C ALA A 171 9.71 -16.43 7.19
N ASP A 172 9.79 -15.23 7.79
CA ASP A 172 10.14 -14.01 7.08
C ASP A 172 11.54 -14.07 6.50
N LEU A 173 12.55 -14.47 7.29
CA LEU A 173 13.92 -14.62 6.79
C LEU A 173 13.97 -15.60 5.61
N TYR A 174 13.34 -16.75 5.77
CA TYR A 174 13.25 -17.76 4.71
C TYR A 174 12.56 -17.22 3.45
N LEU A 175 11.41 -16.55 3.60
CA LEU A 175 10.64 -16.04 2.48
C LEU A 175 11.35 -14.87 1.78
N ASN A 176 11.99 -13.97 2.51
CA ASN A 176 12.76 -12.87 1.92
C ASN A 176 13.97 -13.39 1.14
N ILE A 177 14.70 -14.39 1.67
CA ILE A 177 15.81 -15.03 0.95
C ILE A 177 15.29 -15.79 -0.28
N ARG A 178 14.22 -16.58 -0.13
CA ARG A 178 13.66 -17.40 -1.22
C ARG A 178 13.08 -16.55 -2.35
N TYR A 179 12.43 -15.43 -2.02
CA TYR A 179 11.75 -14.55 -2.96
C TYR A 179 12.49 -13.22 -3.16
N MET A 180 13.82 -13.28 -3.05
CA MET A 180 14.69 -12.11 -3.14
C MET A 180 14.52 -11.33 -4.45
N PHE A 181 14.48 -12.06 -5.57
CA PHE A 181 14.44 -11.47 -6.92
C PHE A 181 13.14 -11.73 -7.67
N THR A 182 12.17 -12.40 -7.03
CA THR A 182 10.95 -12.87 -7.70
C THR A 182 9.76 -12.82 -6.76
N ASN A 183 8.58 -12.47 -7.27
CA ASN A 183 7.36 -12.56 -6.49
C ASN A 183 6.93 -14.01 -6.25
N PRO A 184 6.31 -14.29 -5.08
CA PRO A 184 5.79 -15.62 -4.80
C PRO A 184 4.62 -15.98 -5.73
N LYS A 185 4.72 -17.17 -6.35
CA LYS A 185 3.65 -17.74 -7.18
C LYS A 185 2.41 -18.14 -6.37
N SER A 186 2.59 -18.48 -5.10
CA SER A 186 1.48 -18.81 -4.21
C SER A 186 0.79 -17.54 -3.71
N THR A 187 -0.53 -17.47 -3.93
CA THR A 187 -1.40 -16.39 -3.45
C THR A 187 -1.26 -16.19 -1.94
N SER A 188 -1.24 -17.27 -1.14
CA SER A 188 -1.12 -17.17 0.31
C SER A 188 0.21 -16.57 0.77
N THR A 189 1.32 -16.97 0.14
CA THR A 189 2.64 -16.40 0.43
C THR A 189 2.75 -14.93 0.02
N TYR A 190 2.15 -14.56 -1.12
CA TYR A 190 2.09 -13.17 -1.54
C TYR A 190 1.35 -12.29 -0.54
N HIS A 191 0.16 -12.72 -0.11
CA HIS A 191 -0.64 -11.97 0.84
C HIS A 191 -0.02 -11.97 2.23
N TYR A 192 0.66 -13.04 2.64
CA TYR A 192 1.45 -13.07 3.85
C TYR A 192 2.52 -11.96 3.86
N LEU A 193 3.35 -11.87 2.82
CA LEU A 193 4.42 -10.87 2.73
C LEU A 193 3.88 -9.43 2.75
N HIS A 194 2.72 -9.20 2.16
CA HIS A 194 2.08 -7.88 2.19
C HIS A 194 1.38 -7.60 3.52
N LEU A 195 0.76 -8.60 4.15
CA LEU A 195 0.22 -8.46 5.50
C LEU A 195 1.33 -8.12 6.50
N ARG A 196 2.50 -8.76 6.36
CA ARG A 196 3.71 -8.43 7.13
C ARG A 196 4.11 -6.96 6.96
N LYS A 197 4.17 -6.47 5.72
CA LYS A 197 4.44 -5.05 5.41
C LYS A 197 3.42 -4.10 6.05
N ILE A 198 2.14 -4.48 6.06
CA ILE A 198 1.11 -3.67 6.73
C ILE A 198 1.32 -3.65 8.24
N THR A 199 1.69 -4.78 8.85
CA THR A 199 1.99 -4.83 10.29
C THR A 199 3.26 -4.06 10.67
N GLU A 200 4.18 -3.79 9.74
CA GLU A 200 5.37 -2.93 9.98
C GLU A 200 4.97 -1.51 10.37
N LEU A 201 3.80 -1.02 9.95
CA LEU A 201 3.29 0.30 10.33
C LEU A 201 3.20 0.50 11.85
N ILE A 202 2.98 -0.58 12.60
CA ILE A 202 2.87 -0.55 14.07
C ILE A 202 4.21 -0.21 14.72
N GLU A 203 5.32 -0.60 14.09
CA GLU A 203 6.69 -0.26 14.50
C GLU A 203 7.13 1.06 13.87
N ALA A 204 6.96 1.21 12.55
CA ALA A 204 7.49 2.34 11.79
C ALA A 204 6.92 3.69 12.26
N LEU A 205 5.63 3.77 12.61
CA LEU A 205 5.02 5.02 13.08
C LEU A 205 5.64 5.56 14.39
N PRO A 206 5.61 4.83 15.52
CA PRO A 206 6.22 5.31 16.76
C PRO A 206 7.72 5.52 16.61
N GLN A 207 8.38 4.75 15.75
CA GLN A 207 9.79 4.86 15.49
C GLN A 207 10.16 6.14 14.73
N VAL A 208 9.43 6.49 13.67
CA VAL A 208 9.61 7.79 12.97
C VAL A 208 9.44 8.94 13.95
N LEU A 209 8.41 8.90 14.79
CA LEU A 209 8.17 9.93 15.80
C LEU A 209 9.33 10.03 16.81
N LEU A 210 9.80 8.89 17.31
CA LEU A 210 10.90 8.84 18.26
C LEU A 210 12.23 9.31 17.66
N GLN A 211 12.55 8.87 16.44
CA GLN A 211 13.79 9.25 15.76
C GLN A 211 13.79 10.72 15.34
N ALA A 212 12.66 11.24 14.88
CA ALA A 212 12.49 12.67 14.63
C ALA A 212 12.69 13.48 15.92
N TYR A 213 12.12 13.02 17.04
CA TYR A 213 12.32 13.63 18.35
C TYR A 213 13.80 13.62 18.79
N ILE A 214 14.49 12.48 18.66
CA ILE A 214 15.91 12.37 18.98
C ILE A 214 16.73 13.32 18.09
N GLY A 215 16.43 13.37 16.79
CA GLY A 215 17.11 14.27 15.85
C GLY A 215 16.92 15.74 16.21
N LEU A 216 15.70 16.13 16.56
CA LEU A 216 15.39 17.49 17.01
C LEU A 216 16.12 17.84 18.31
N ARG A 217 16.21 16.90 19.25
CA ARG A 217 16.94 17.05 20.52
C ARG A 217 18.45 17.15 20.33
N MET A 218 19.00 16.46 19.33
CA MET A 218 20.42 16.50 19.00
C MET A 218 20.81 17.79 18.26
N TRP A 219 19.95 18.27 17.35
CA TRP A 219 20.14 19.58 16.72
C TRP A 219 19.96 20.71 17.75
N ASN A 220 18.99 20.57 18.65
CA ASN A 220 18.65 21.56 19.68
C ASN A 220 18.55 22.99 19.12
N PRO A 221 17.68 23.24 18.12
CA PRO A 221 17.57 24.56 17.53
C PRO A 221 17.15 25.56 18.61
N TRP A 222 17.89 26.67 18.70
CA TRP A 222 17.66 27.76 19.65
C TRP A 222 17.71 27.34 21.14
N ASP A 223 18.41 26.27 21.47
CA ASP A 223 18.53 25.75 22.85
C ASP A 223 17.19 25.50 23.55
N MET A 224 16.13 25.22 22.79
CA MET A 224 14.78 24.96 23.32
C MET A 224 14.69 23.67 24.13
N PHE A 225 15.65 22.76 23.98
CA PHE A 225 15.64 21.45 24.58
C PHE A 225 16.79 21.28 25.60
N PRO A 226 16.54 20.64 26.77
CA PRO A 226 17.63 20.26 27.67
C PRO A 226 18.74 19.47 26.95
N GLN A 227 20.00 19.87 27.11
CA GLN A 227 21.14 19.21 26.47
C GLN A 227 21.15 17.70 26.74
N VAL A 228 21.33 16.91 25.68
CA VAL A 228 21.50 15.46 25.79
C VAL A 228 22.94 15.18 26.24
N ARG A 229 23.13 14.59 27.42
CA ARG A 229 24.45 14.17 27.90
C ARG A 229 24.81 12.83 27.28
N GLY A 230 26.04 12.70 26.78
CA GLY A 230 26.57 11.44 26.22
C GLY A 230 26.88 11.50 24.72
N ALA A 231 27.49 10.44 24.20
CA ALA A 231 27.95 10.36 22.80
C ALA A 231 26.77 10.55 21.81
N SER A 232 27.02 11.30 20.74
CA SER A 232 26.03 11.54 19.70
C SER A 232 25.80 10.25 18.88
N VAL A 233 24.53 9.94 18.60
CA VAL A 233 24.21 8.95 17.55
C VAL A 233 24.73 9.51 16.22
N ASN A 234 25.25 8.65 15.35
CA ASN A 234 25.67 9.12 14.02
C ASN A 234 24.45 9.75 13.29
N PRO A 235 24.48 11.05 12.95
CA PRO A 235 23.34 11.73 12.36
C PRO A 235 22.93 11.15 11.00
N VAL A 236 23.89 10.58 10.27
CA VAL A 236 23.62 9.89 8.99
C VAL A 236 22.82 8.61 9.22
N ALA A 237 23.16 7.83 10.25
CA ALA A 237 22.43 6.62 10.59
C ALA A 237 20.99 6.93 11.03
N LEU A 238 20.81 7.98 11.83
CA LEU A 238 19.48 8.44 12.26
C LEU A 238 18.64 8.92 11.08
N LEU A 239 19.23 9.70 10.15
CA LEU A 239 18.53 10.17 8.96
C LEU A 239 18.14 9.02 8.03
N MET A 240 19.06 8.06 7.80
CA MET A 240 18.77 6.90 6.97
C MET A 240 17.64 6.05 7.55
N SER A 241 17.66 5.80 8.86
CA SER A 241 16.58 5.06 9.54
C SER A 241 15.24 5.80 9.42
N LEU A 242 15.22 7.12 9.63
CA LEU A 242 14.01 7.93 9.47
C LEU A 242 13.44 7.85 8.05
N LEU A 243 14.30 7.95 7.02
CA LEU A 243 13.91 7.87 5.62
C LEU A 243 13.37 6.47 5.25
N LEU A 244 14.01 5.40 5.74
CA LEU A 244 13.58 4.03 5.52
C LEU A 244 12.22 3.75 6.16
N SER A 245 12.03 4.15 7.42
CA SER A 245 10.74 3.98 8.11
C SER A 245 9.63 4.81 7.45
N ALA A 246 9.91 6.05 7.02
CA ALA A 246 8.95 6.88 6.28
C ALA A 246 8.57 6.27 4.92
N MET A 247 9.55 5.72 4.19
CA MET A 247 9.30 5.01 2.93
C MET A 247 8.45 3.76 3.15
N SER A 248 8.69 3.00 4.22
CA SER A 248 7.88 1.84 4.58
C SER A 248 6.42 2.22 4.85
N ILE A 249 6.20 3.32 5.58
CA ILE A 249 4.85 3.86 5.83
C ILE A 249 4.14 4.21 4.53
N TYR A 250 4.80 5.01 3.68
CA TYR A 250 4.24 5.44 2.41
C TYR A 250 3.89 4.25 1.50
N ASP A 251 4.78 3.27 1.42
CA ASP A 251 4.56 2.09 0.60
C ASP A 251 3.40 1.23 1.11
N ALA A 252 3.30 1.02 2.43
CA ALA A 252 2.23 0.23 3.03
C ALA A 252 0.87 0.92 2.88
N GLU A 253 0.80 2.23 3.09
CA GLU A 253 -0.42 3.03 2.89
C GLU A 253 -0.85 3.02 1.41
N THR A 254 0.09 3.24 0.49
CA THR A 254 -0.17 3.20 -0.95
C THR A 254 -0.67 1.81 -1.36
N PHE A 255 -0.07 0.75 -0.84
CA PHE A 255 -0.51 -0.62 -1.08
C PHE A 255 -1.95 -0.83 -0.58
N VAL A 256 -2.24 -0.55 0.70
CA VAL A 256 -3.57 -0.79 1.27
C VAL A 256 -4.63 0.01 0.51
N THR A 257 -4.38 1.30 0.26
CA THR A 257 -5.31 2.17 -0.46
C THR A 257 -5.63 1.65 -1.85
N LYS A 258 -4.58 1.33 -2.62
CA LYS A 258 -4.69 0.89 -4.02
C LYS A 258 -5.42 -0.46 -4.11
N PHE A 259 -5.03 -1.44 -3.29
CA PHE A 259 -5.58 -2.78 -3.36
C PHE A 259 -6.96 -2.89 -2.72
N ALA A 260 -7.26 -2.13 -1.65
CA ALA A 260 -8.61 -2.04 -1.12
C ALA A 260 -9.57 -1.43 -2.16
N ARG A 261 -9.17 -0.35 -2.85
CA ARG A 261 -9.98 0.24 -3.93
C ARG A 261 -10.32 -0.78 -5.02
N ARG A 262 -9.35 -1.59 -5.44
CA ARG A 262 -9.52 -2.57 -6.52
C ARG A 262 -10.31 -3.82 -6.11
N GLN A 263 -10.14 -4.32 -4.89
CA GLN A 263 -10.64 -5.64 -4.49
C GLN A 263 -11.86 -5.60 -3.56
N SER A 264 -11.94 -4.58 -2.71
CA SER A 264 -13.03 -4.40 -1.75
C SER A 264 -13.86 -3.14 -2.03
N GLY A 265 -13.66 -2.47 -3.17
CA GLY A 265 -14.40 -1.25 -3.51
C GLY A 265 -14.03 -0.06 -2.61
N GLY A 266 -12.86 -0.09 -1.97
CA GLY A 266 -12.39 0.95 -1.06
C GLY A 266 -12.63 0.66 0.42
N ASP A 267 -13.26 -0.45 0.79
CA ASP A 267 -13.39 -0.85 2.20
C ASP A 267 -12.09 -1.49 2.70
N TRP A 268 -11.31 -0.72 3.47
CA TRP A 268 -10.03 -1.18 4.02
C TRP A 268 -10.22 -2.29 5.05
N ARG A 269 -11.27 -2.23 5.88
CA ARG A 269 -11.50 -3.24 6.93
C ARG A 269 -11.81 -4.59 6.30
N ALA A 270 -12.67 -4.61 5.28
CA ALA A 270 -12.96 -5.83 4.53
C ALA A 270 -11.71 -6.37 3.81
N PHE A 271 -10.88 -5.49 3.24
CA PHE A 271 -9.63 -5.90 2.59
C PHE A 271 -8.65 -6.54 3.57
N ILE A 272 -8.37 -5.86 4.69
CA ILE A 272 -7.48 -6.38 5.74
C ILE A 272 -8.03 -7.70 6.29
N GLY A 273 -9.33 -7.80 6.56
CA GLY A 273 -9.95 -9.05 7.01
C GLY A 273 -9.67 -10.23 6.09
N LYS A 274 -9.71 -10.04 4.77
CA LYS A 274 -9.32 -11.08 3.80
C LYS A 274 -7.82 -11.35 3.78
N MET A 275 -6.98 -10.33 3.95
CA MET A 275 -5.52 -10.49 4.08
C MET A 275 -5.13 -11.34 5.29
N VAL A 276 -5.83 -11.21 6.42
CA VAL A 276 -5.65 -12.06 7.61
C VAL A 276 -5.90 -13.53 7.31
N HIS A 277 -6.82 -13.82 6.38
CA HIS A 277 -7.07 -15.17 5.86
C HIS A 277 -6.16 -15.53 4.68
N LEU A 278 -4.98 -14.92 4.60
CA LEU A 278 -3.97 -15.12 3.54
C LEU A 278 -4.54 -14.97 2.12
N GLY A 279 -5.50 -14.04 1.97
CA GLY A 279 -6.11 -13.69 0.70
C GLY A 279 -7.22 -14.63 0.22
N GLU A 280 -7.81 -15.44 1.10
CA GLU A 280 -9.01 -16.19 0.74
C GLU A 280 -10.14 -15.22 0.31
N GLY A 281 -10.54 -15.27 -0.98
CA GLY A 281 -11.53 -14.36 -1.56
C GLY A 281 -10.98 -13.02 -2.07
N LEU A 282 -9.66 -12.88 -2.18
CA LEU A 282 -8.97 -11.84 -2.94
C LEU A 282 -8.58 -12.37 -4.32
N ALA A 283 -8.37 -11.47 -5.28
CA ALA A 283 -7.91 -11.88 -6.60
C ALA A 283 -6.45 -12.39 -6.53
N PRO A 284 -6.07 -13.39 -7.35
CA PRO A 284 -4.70 -13.90 -7.40
C PRO A 284 -3.67 -12.80 -7.62
N SER A 285 -2.55 -12.89 -6.90
CA SER A 285 -1.47 -11.90 -6.92
C SER A 285 -0.83 -11.74 -8.29
N GLY A 286 -0.64 -12.83 -9.03
CA GLY A 286 -0.06 -12.81 -10.37
C GLY A 286 -0.90 -11.99 -11.35
N ILE A 287 -2.22 -11.99 -11.20
CA ILE A 287 -3.12 -11.18 -12.04
C ILE A 287 -2.98 -9.70 -11.69
N GLN A 288 -2.94 -9.35 -10.40
CA GLN A 288 -2.76 -7.96 -9.98
C GLN A 288 -1.42 -7.39 -10.44
N GLU A 289 -0.36 -8.18 -10.34
CA GLU A 289 0.96 -7.80 -10.81
C GLU A 289 0.99 -7.63 -12.33
N ALA A 290 0.37 -8.53 -13.09
CA ALA A 290 0.25 -8.41 -14.54
C ALA A 290 -0.52 -7.14 -14.95
N MET A 291 -1.61 -6.84 -14.24
CA MET A 291 -2.40 -5.63 -14.45
C MET A 291 -1.64 -4.35 -14.10
N ASP A 292 -0.81 -4.38 -13.05
CA ASP A 292 0.04 -3.25 -12.68
C ASP A 292 1.21 -3.03 -13.65
N LYS A 293 1.66 -4.07 -14.36
CA LYS A 293 2.78 -4.01 -15.31
C LYS A 293 2.40 -3.54 -16.72
N GLN A 294 1.10 -3.36 -17.03
CA GLN A 294 0.58 -2.72 -18.25
C GLN A 294 1.32 -3.06 -19.56
N ARG A 295 1.26 -4.33 -19.99
CA ARG A 295 1.47 -4.70 -21.40
C ARG A 295 0.48 -5.81 -21.73
N VAL A 296 -0.61 -5.45 -22.41
CA VAL A 296 -1.61 -6.36 -23.02
C VAL A 296 -1.99 -7.55 -22.13
N ALA A 297 -3.12 -7.43 -21.43
CA ALA A 297 -3.64 -8.45 -20.52
C ALA A 297 -4.20 -9.69 -21.26
N VAL A 298 -3.38 -10.39 -22.05
CA VAL A 298 -3.60 -11.81 -22.32
C VAL A 298 -3.12 -12.55 -21.09
N CYS A 299 -3.98 -12.56 -20.09
CA CYS A 299 -3.80 -13.26 -18.84
C CYS A 299 -4.14 -14.75 -19.07
N ASP A 300 -3.16 -15.53 -19.49
CA ASP A 300 -3.28 -17.00 -19.56
C ASP A 300 -3.13 -17.59 -18.15
N PHE A 301 -4.22 -17.50 -17.38
CA PHE A 301 -4.30 -18.10 -16.05
C PHE A 301 -5.32 -19.22 -16.07
N ASP A 302 -4.91 -20.37 -15.55
CA ASP A 302 -5.84 -21.44 -15.23
C ASP A 302 -6.76 -20.99 -14.07
N LEU A 303 -8.02 -20.74 -14.40
CA LEU A 303 -9.06 -20.34 -13.44
C LEU A 303 -9.84 -21.54 -12.87
N SER A 304 -9.49 -22.77 -13.21
CA SER A 304 -10.22 -23.99 -12.81
C SER A 304 -10.35 -24.14 -11.29
N GLY A 305 -9.40 -23.61 -10.52
CA GLY A 305 -9.40 -23.62 -9.05
C GLY A 305 -9.94 -22.36 -8.36
N VAL A 306 -10.41 -21.36 -9.12
CA VAL A 306 -10.77 -20.04 -8.59
C VAL A 306 -12.23 -20.01 -8.14
N ARG A 307 -12.48 -19.56 -6.90
CA ARG A 307 -13.84 -19.50 -6.33
C ARG A 307 -14.63 -18.33 -6.90
N VAL A 308 -15.96 -18.42 -6.91
CA VAL A 308 -16.87 -17.36 -7.41
C VAL A 308 -16.56 -15.98 -6.82
N ARG A 309 -16.23 -15.91 -5.52
CA ARG A 309 -15.88 -14.65 -4.84
C ARG A 309 -14.57 -14.04 -5.36
N GLU A 310 -13.62 -14.87 -5.76
CA GLU A 310 -12.33 -14.45 -6.31
C GLU A 310 -12.52 -13.95 -7.76
N ILE A 311 -13.42 -14.59 -8.54
CA ILE A 311 -13.85 -14.10 -9.86
C ILE A 311 -14.54 -12.74 -9.75
N GLN A 312 -15.42 -12.54 -8.76
CA GLN A 312 -16.04 -11.23 -8.52
C GLN A 312 -15.01 -10.15 -8.16
N SER A 313 -14.02 -10.50 -7.33
CA SER A 313 -12.91 -9.60 -7.01
C SER A 313 -12.06 -9.28 -8.23
N LEU A 314 -11.85 -10.26 -9.11
CA LEU A 314 -11.16 -10.09 -10.38
C LEU A 314 -11.92 -9.13 -11.30
N GLY A 315 -13.23 -9.32 -11.48
CA GLY A 315 -14.05 -8.42 -12.29
C GLY A 315 -14.01 -6.97 -11.81
N ARG A 316 -13.99 -6.74 -10.49
CA ARG A 316 -13.80 -5.39 -9.91
C ARG A 316 -12.41 -4.84 -10.19
N THR A 317 -11.37 -5.68 -10.06
CA THR A 317 -9.98 -5.28 -10.31
C THR A 317 -9.81 -4.88 -11.77
N VAL A 318 -10.34 -5.68 -12.71
CA VAL A 318 -10.38 -5.42 -14.16
C VAL A 318 -11.07 -4.09 -14.45
N ARG A 319 -12.27 -3.87 -13.89
CA ARG A 319 -13.01 -2.62 -14.09
C ARG A 319 -12.27 -1.40 -13.54
N ALA A 320 -11.48 -1.55 -12.48
CA ALA A 320 -10.72 -0.48 -11.85
C ALA A 320 -9.32 -0.27 -12.47
N SER A 321 -8.96 -1.01 -13.51
CA SER A 321 -7.65 -0.93 -14.15
C SER A 321 -7.62 0.16 -15.21
N GLU A 322 -6.82 1.20 -14.99
CA GLU A 322 -6.58 2.29 -15.96
C GLU A 322 -6.08 1.73 -17.31
N ALA A 323 -5.24 0.68 -17.26
CA ALA A 323 -4.70 0.01 -18.45
C ALA A 323 -5.75 -0.55 -19.42
N ILE A 324 -6.91 -0.93 -18.88
CA ILE A 324 -8.01 -1.53 -19.65
C ILE A 324 -9.03 -0.46 -20.03
N GLN A 325 -9.16 0.60 -19.22
CA GLN A 325 -10.03 1.74 -19.54
C GLN A 325 -9.47 2.62 -20.66
N GLU A 326 -8.16 2.58 -20.91
CA GLU A 326 -7.48 3.33 -21.98
C GLU A 326 -7.49 2.61 -23.35
N VAL A 327 -7.97 1.37 -23.43
CA VAL A 327 -8.12 0.59 -24.68
C VAL A 327 -9.55 0.70 -25.19
#